data_AF-A0AAU6EGC4-F1
#
_entry.id   AF-A0AAU6EGC4-F1
#
_cell.length_a   1.000
_cell.length_b   1.000
_cell.length_c   1.000
_cell.angle_alpha   90.00
_cell.angle_beta   90.00
_cell.angle_gamma   90.00
#
_symmetry.space_group_name_H-M   'P 1'
#
loop_
_entity.id
_entity.type
_entity.pdbx_description
1 polymer ?
#
loop_
_entity_poly.entity_id
_entity_poly.type
_entity_poly.pdbx_seq_one_letter_code
_entity_poly.pdbx_strand_id
1 'polypeptide(L)'
;MTCVQCGHPHPTLIRRRLRPARYSCRSCGAVFRTHPFHGQEPARYASTDGDPLMAFMPARMVRWVREGQEPVTDLPDRTALTRWYKDFDALVAGARSSAEMRAVVERVSEVPLDLLPARPPAFSKVCAALHANCYDSGLAVSRLAGQDPDFVAERVGNLRRWLVTAGRSTTWLEAAAADDPAPEAVEELLPLPGSFTAEQARTFFSALFGVDKGPSIPGVRDRFGEERIRRALLAYLETGARPLREAVLDELDAG
;
A
#
# COMPACT_ATOMS: atom_id res chain seq x y z
N MET A 1 -3.13 36.32 10.59
CA MET A 1 -1.92 36.85 9.91
C MET A 1 -2.23 38.21 9.31
N THR A 2 -1.45 39.22 9.68
CA THR A 2 -1.48 40.58 9.11
C THR A 2 -0.22 40.80 8.26
N CYS A 3 -0.30 41.61 7.20
CA CYS A 3 0.87 41.94 6.40
C CYS A 3 1.82 42.84 7.21
N VAL A 4 3.07 42.44 7.39
CA VAL A 4 4.08 43.24 8.11
C VAL A 4 4.42 44.57 7.44
N GLN A 5 4.12 44.72 6.14
CA GLN A 5 4.38 45.95 5.39
C GLN A 5 3.24 46.97 5.48
N CYS A 6 1.98 46.55 5.59
CA CYS A 6 0.83 47.47 5.55
C CYS A 6 -0.24 47.22 6.63
N GLY A 7 -0.05 46.25 7.51
CA GLY A 7 -0.98 45.93 8.61
C GLY A 7 -2.27 45.22 8.19
N HIS A 8 -2.54 45.06 6.88
CA HIS A 8 -3.81 44.52 6.40
C HIS A 8 -4.03 43.06 6.83
N PRO A 9 -5.20 42.70 7.40
CA PRO A 9 -5.56 41.31 7.71
C PRO A 9 -5.92 40.56 6.42
N HIS A 10 -5.61 39.27 6.33
CA HIS A 10 -5.95 38.36 5.20
C HIS A 10 -5.02 38.42 3.96
N PRO A 11 -3.77 37.93 4.05
CA PRO A 11 -2.98 37.61 2.88
C PRO A 11 -3.58 36.44 2.08
N THR A 12 -3.44 36.46 0.76
CA THR A 12 -3.94 35.40 -0.14
C THR A 12 -2.83 34.43 -0.49
N LEU A 13 -3.12 33.13 -0.37
CA LEU A 13 -2.20 32.06 -0.76
C LEU A 13 -2.08 32.00 -2.28
N ILE A 14 -0.86 32.05 -2.82
CA ILE A 14 -0.66 32.13 -4.28
C ILE A 14 -0.55 30.76 -4.97
N ARG A 15 -0.11 29.66 -4.32
CA ARG A 15 -0.23 28.28 -4.85
C ARG A 15 0.32 27.17 -3.93
N ARG A 16 -0.08 25.92 -4.24
CA ARG A 16 0.26 24.62 -3.61
C ARG A 16 1.31 23.80 -4.41
N ARG A 17 2.03 22.97 -3.64
CA ARG A 17 2.94 21.83 -3.95
C ARG A 17 4.42 22.12 -4.31
N LEU A 18 5.28 21.36 -3.60
CA LEU A 18 6.74 21.20 -3.70
C LEU A 18 7.63 22.44 -3.42
N ARG A 19 7.07 23.55 -2.94
CA ARG A 19 7.81 24.73 -2.47
C ARG A 19 7.13 25.32 -1.23
N PRO A 20 7.86 26.03 -0.34
CA PRO A 20 7.24 26.69 0.81
C PRO A 20 6.13 27.65 0.35
N ALA A 21 5.01 27.62 1.07
CA ALA A 21 3.82 28.43 0.77
C ALA A 21 4.22 29.91 0.62
N ARG A 22 3.78 30.52 -0.49
CA ARG A 22 3.98 31.95 -0.77
C ARG A 22 2.66 32.67 -0.58
N TYR A 23 2.71 33.78 0.14
CA TYR A 23 1.56 34.63 0.42
C TYR A 23 1.76 35.98 -0.26
N SER A 24 0.71 36.53 -0.88
CA SER A 24 0.67 37.94 -1.28
C SER A 24 -0.33 38.70 -0.43
N CYS A 25 0.06 39.91 -0.03
CA CYS A 25 -0.91 40.87 0.48
C CYS A 25 -1.72 41.45 -0.69
N ARG A 26 -3.06 41.39 -0.61
CA ARG A 26 -3.93 42.01 -1.61
C ARG A 26 -3.89 43.54 -1.60
N SER A 27 -3.51 44.14 -0.48
CA SER A 27 -3.51 45.59 -0.31
C SER A 27 -2.23 46.25 -0.84
N CYS A 28 -1.05 45.70 -0.56
CA CYS A 28 0.23 46.31 -0.96
C CYS A 28 1.03 45.49 -1.98
N GLY A 29 0.55 44.32 -2.38
CA GLY A 29 1.26 43.44 -3.32
C GLY A 29 2.50 42.73 -2.75
N ALA A 30 2.85 42.98 -1.48
CA ALA A 30 4.01 42.36 -0.84
C ALA A 30 3.91 40.84 -0.87
N VAL A 31 4.97 40.19 -1.37
CA VAL A 31 5.10 38.74 -1.38
C VAL A 31 6.04 38.33 -0.26
N PHE A 32 5.56 37.51 0.67
CA PHE A 32 6.39 36.99 1.75
C PHE A 32 6.36 35.47 1.82
N ARG A 33 7.47 34.94 2.32
CA ARG A 33 7.64 33.53 2.65
C ARG A 33 7.52 33.41 4.16
N THR A 34 6.84 32.38 4.64
CA THR A 34 6.98 32.00 6.04
C THR A 34 8.42 31.51 6.23
N HIS A 35 9.26 32.29 6.91
CA HIS A 35 10.51 31.74 7.43
C HIS A 35 10.15 30.61 8.40
N PRO A 36 10.83 29.45 8.34
CA PRO A 36 10.71 28.49 9.41
C PRO A 36 11.15 29.18 10.70
N PHE A 37 10.29 29.11 11.71
CA PHE A 37 10.60 29.57 13.06
C PHE A 37 11.86 28.82 13.53
N HIS A 38 13.02 29.49 13.52
CA HIS A 38 14.23 28.99 14.15
C HIS A 38 14.20 29.42 15.62
N GLY A 39 13.76 28.53 16.50
CA GLY A 39 13.69 28.84 17.93
C GLY A 39 13.02 27.80 18.83
N GLN A 40 12.80 26.58 18.35
CA GLN A 40 12.41 25.45 19.20
C GLN A 40 13.48 24.37 19.04
N GLU A 41 14.01 23.87 20.15
CA GLU A 41 14.64 22.55 20.22
C GLU A 41 13.81 21.57 19.38
N PRO A 42 14.41 20.66 18.60
CA PRO A 42 13.64 19.74 17.76
C PRO A 42 12.62 19.06 18.66
N ALA A 43 11.36 19.40 18.47
CA ALA A 43 10.27 18.82 19.22
C ALA A 43 10.46 17.31 19.07
N ARG A 44 10.67 16.62 20.19
CA ARG A 44 10.59 15.16 20.27
C ARG A 44 9.39 14.77 19.42
N TYR A 45 9.64 13.92 18.42
CA TYR A 45 8.68 13.55 17.38
C TYR A 45 7.25 13.59 17.91
N ALA A 46 6.36 14.36 17.27
CA ALA A 46 4.95 14.35 17.65
C ALA A 46 4.49 12.88 17.72
N SER A 47 3.96 12.48 18.88
CA SER A 47 3.55 11.09 19.08
C SER A 47 2.52 10.72 18.02
N THR A 48 2.75 9.58 17.37
CA THR A 48 1.80 8.95 16.44
C THR A 48 0.97 7.87 17.15
N ASP A 49 1.08 7.77 18.48
CA ASP A 49 0.39 6.76 19.25
C ASP A 49 -1.13 6.95 19.10
N GLY A 50 -1.80 5.90 18.61
CA GLY A 50 -3.23 5.94 18.33
C GLY A 50 -3.63 6.64 17.03
N ASP A 51 -2.69 7.09 16.18
CA ASP A 51 -3.05 7.60 14.84
C ASP A 51 -3.55 6.42 13.97
N PRO A 52 -4.77 6.48 13.41
CA PRO A 52 -5.34 5.40 12.60
C PRO A 52 -4.46 5.00 11.40
N LEU A 53 -3.67 5.93 10.85
CA LEU A 53 -2.81 5.67 9.70
C LEU A 53 -1.63 4.75 10.03
N MET A 54 -1.29 4.58 11.30
CA MET A 54 -0.27 3.62 11.76
C MET A 54 -0.61 2.17 11.37
N ALA A 55 -1.88 1.88 11.09
CA ALA A 55 -2.29 0.58 10.56
C ALA A 55 -1.76 0.32 9.14
N PHE A 56 -1.52 1.36 8.34
CA PHE A 56 -1.28 1.25 6.88
C PHE A 56 0.08 1.75 6.41
N MET A 57 0.84 2.41 7.29
CA MET A 57 2.16 2.96 6.99
C MET A 57 2.98 3.16 8.27
N PRO A 58 4.31 3.23 8.17
CA PRO A 58 5.17 3.43 9.33
C PRO A 58 5.01 4.83 9.96
N ALA A 59 5.38 4.97 11.23
CA ALA A 59 5.28 6.22 12.00
C ALA A 59 5.88 7.43 11.29
N ARG A 60 7.09 7.26 10.73
CA ARG A 60 7.77 8.30 9.93
C ARG A 60 6.93 8.84 8.77
N MET A 61 6.18 7.96 8.09
CA MET A 61 5.27 8.38 7.02
C MET A 61 4.02 9.06 7.57
N VAL A 62 3.46 8.56 8.68
CA VAL A 62 2.31 9.20 9.34
C VAL A 62 2.65 10.64 9.74
N ARG A 63 3.79 10.87 10.41
CA ARG A 63 4.25 12.22 10.77
C ARG A 63 4.39 13.11 9.54
N TRP A 64 5.05 12.61 8.49
CA TRP A 64 5.22 13.35 7.24
C TRP A 64 3.88 13.73 6.59
N VAL A 65 2.92 12.80 6.54
CA VAL A 65 1.59 13.06 5.98
C VAL A 65 0.82 14.08 6.82
N ARG A 66 0.84 13.96 8.15
CA ARG A 66 0.14 14.88 9.07
C ARG A 66 0.76 16.28 9.11
N GLU A 67 2.08 16.42 8.92
CA GLU A 67 2.74 17.73 8.80
C GLU A 67 2.31 18.51 7.54
N GLY A 68 1.80 17.84 6.49
CA GLY A 68 1.52 18.40 5.17
C GLY A 68 0.38 19.44 5.06
N GLN A 69 -0.31 19.77 6.16
CA GLN A 69 -1.32 20.83 6.30
C GLN A 69 -2.56 20.78 5.38
N GLU A 70 -2.84 19.67 4.70
CA GLU A 70 -4.15 19.38 4.11
C GLU A 70 -4.93 18.42 5.03
N PRO A 71 -6.27 18.44 5.06
CA PRO A 71 -7.04 17.43 5.79
C PRO A 71 -6.73 16.05 5.22
N VAL A 72 -6.25 15.16 6.09
CA VAL A 72 -5.88 13.79 5.77
C VAL A 72 -6.96 12.88 6.34
N THR A 73 -7.53 12.01 5.49
CA THR A 73 -8.46 10.96 5.92
C THR A 73 -7.74 9.89 6.72
N ASP A 74 -8.41 9.37 7.75
CA ASP A 74 -7.92 8.27 8.58
C ASP A 74 -8.07 6.91 7.88
N LEU A 75 -8.91 6.84 6.83
CA LEU A 75 -9.10 5.67 5.97
C LEU A 75 -8.74 6.05 4.53
N PRO A 76 -7.48 5.82 4.11
CA PRO A 76 -7.03 6.21 2.79
C PRO A 76 -7.45 5.20 1.72
N ASP A 77 -7.91 5.74 0.59
CA ASP A 77 -8.13 4.94 -0.61
C ASP A 77 -6.80 4.54 -1.28
N ARG A 78 -6.91 3.70 -2.31
CA ARG A 78 -5.74 3.21 -3.07
C ARG A 78 -4.93 4.36 -3.67
N THR A 79 -5.60 5.42 -4.13
CA THR A 79 -4.97 6.56 -4.80
C THR A 79 -4.14 7.37 -3.80
N ALA A 80 -4.69 7.65 -2.62
CA ALA A 80 -4.05 8.35 -1.53
C ALA A 80 -2.81 7.59 -1.04
N LEU A 81 -2.95 6.30 -0.71
CA LEU A 81 -1.80 5.49 -0.26
C LEU A 81 -0.72 5.38 -1.34
N THR A 82 -1.09 5.09 -2.59
CA THR A 82 -0.13 5.00 -3.69
C THR A 82 0.69 6.28 -3.81
N ARG A 83 0.01 7.44 -3.74
CA ARG A 83 0.66 8.75 -3.79
C ARG A 83 1.57 8.97 -2.58
N TRP A 84 1.10 8.74 -1.36
CA TRP A 84 1.90 8.98 -0.15
C TRP A 84 3.15 8.11 -0.09
N TYR A 85 3.04 6.82 -0.41
CA TYR A 85 4.21 5.95 -0.52
C TYR A 85 5.19 6.43 -1.59
N LYS A 86 4.69 6.75 -2.79
CA LYS A 86 5.54 7.24 -3.89
C LYS A 86 6.27 8.53 -3.52
N ASP A 87 5.56 9.50 -2.96
CA ASP A 87 6.09 10.81 -2.62
C ASP A 87 7.07 10.73 -1.45
N PHE A 88 6.80 9.88 -0.45
CA PHE A 88 7.74 9.63 0.65
C PHE A 88 8.99 8.87 0.19
N ASP A 89 8.86 7.85 -0.65
CA ASP A 89 10.00 7.13 -1.23
C ASP A 89 10.90 8.10 -2.03
N ALA A 90 10.29 9.03 -2.79
CA ALA A 90 11.02 10.07 -3.52
C ALA A 90 11.71 11.07 -2.57
N LEU A 91 11.09 11.43 -1.45
CA LEU A 91 11.69 12.28 -0.42
C LEU A 91 12.94 11.61 0.18
N VAL A 92 12.84 10.34 0.58
CA VAL A 92 13.96 9.57 1.15
C VAL A 92 15.11 9.44 0.14
N ALA A 93 14.79 9.15 -1.12
CA ALA A 93 15.81 9.09 -2.17
C ALA A 93 16.50 10.46 -2.39
N GLY A 94 15.72 11.55 -2.42
CA GLY A 94 16.24 12.90 -2.62
C GLY A 94 17.03 13.47 -1.43
N ALA A 95 16.73 13.05 -0.20
CA ALA A 95 17.45 13.44 1.01
C ALA A 95 18.94 13.05 1.00
N ARG A 96 19.33 12.09 0.15
CA ARG A 96 20.74 11.71 -0.04
C ARG A 96 21.57 12.80 -0.73
N SER A 97 20.95 13.63 -1.57
CA SER A 97 21.61 14.71 -2.32
C SER A 97 21.11 16.11 -2.01
N SER A 98 20.03 16.26 -1.24
CA SER A 98 19.43 17.55 -0.88
C SER A 98 19.39 17.76 0.64
N ALA A 99 20.06 18.81 1.12
CA ALA A 99 20.04 19.17 2.54
C ALA A 99 18.65 19.58 3.03
N GLU A 100 17.84 20.21 2.18
CA GLU A 100 16.46 20.57 2.50
C GLU A 100 15.60 19.32 2.72
N MET A 101 15.68 18.33 1.83
CA MET A 101 14.94 17.08 1.96
C MET A 101 15.46 16.24 3.14
N ARG A 102 16.77 16.27 3.39
CA ARG A 102 17.39 15.62 4.56
C ARG A 102 16.81 16.17 5.86
N ALA A 103 16.72 17.49 6.00
CA ALA A 103 16.13 18.12 7.19
C ALA A 103 14.65 17.74 7.39
N VAL A 104 13.91 17.44 6.31
CA VAL A 104 12.55 16.90 6.43
C VAL A 104 12.58 15.46 6.94
N VAL A 105 13.40 14.59 6.36
CA VAL A 105 13.51 13.18 6.79
C VAL A 105 13.96 13.07 8.24
N GLU A 106 14.99 13.82 8.64
CA GLU A 106 15.52 13.82 10.02
C GLU A 106 14.49 14.31 11.03
N ARG A 107 13.59 15.22 10.64
CA ARG A 107 12.51 15.70 11.50
C ARG A 107 11.40 14.67 11.70
N VAL A 108 11.06 13.88 10.67
CA VAL A 108 9.90 12.96 10.71
C VAL A 108 10.27 11.52 11.04
N SER A 109 11.51 11.11 10.79
CA SER A 109 11.97 9.72 10.92
C SER A 109 12.79 9.51 12.19
N GLU A 110 12.39 8.51 12.97
CA GLU A 110 13.19 7.94 14.06
C GLU A 110 14.38 7.11 13.56
N VAL A 111 14.33 6.67 12.30
CA VAL A 111 15.39 5.88 11.66
C VAL A 111 16.35 6.81 10.92
N PRO A 112 17.67 6.71 11.16
CA PRO A 112 18.71 7.42 10.40
C PRO A 112 18.58 7.22 8.88
N LEU A 113 18.85 8.28 8.10
CA LEU A 113 18.69 8.27 6.63
C LEU A 113 19.54 7.19 5.93
N ASP A 114 20.72 6.89 6.46
CA ASP A 114 21.64 5.88 5.95
C ASP A 114 21.11 4.45 6.13
N LEU A 115 20.26 4.23 7.14
CA LEU A 115 19.57 2.95 7.39
C LEU A 115 18.24 2.83 6.63
N LEU A 116 17.71 3.92 6.07
CA LEU A 116 16.50 3.86 5.25
C LEU A 116 16.81 3.34 3.84
N PRO A 117 15.99 2.44 3.27
CA PRO A 117 16.22 1.91 1.93
C PRO A 117 16.12 3.03 0.89
N ALA A 118 17.12 3.11 0.01
CA ALA A 118 17.13 4.12 -1.07
C ALA A 118 16.05 3.85 -2.13
N ARG A 119 15.66 2.59 -2.32
CA ARG A 119 14.72 2.13 -3.34
C ARG A 119 13.88 0.96 -2.81
N PRO A 120 12.97 1.19 -1.85
CA PRO A 120 12.06 0.14 -1.39
C PRO A 120 11.11 -0.30 -2.52
N PRO A 121 10.51 -1.50 -2.45
CA PRO A 121 9.53 -1.93 -3.44
C PRO A 121 8.34 -0.95 -3.50
N ALA A 122 8.02 -0.46 -4.70
CA ALA A 122 6.90 0.45 -4.89
C ALA A 122 5.58 -0.17 -4.40
N PHE A 123 4.65 0.68 -3.94
CA PHE A 123 3.31 0.28 -3.47
C PHE A 123 2.62 -0.73 -4.39
N SER A 124 2.60 -0.44 -5.70
CA SER A 124 1.96 -1.30 -6.70
C SER A 124 2.63 -2.68 -6.82
N LYS A 125 3.96 -2.76 -6.63
CA LYS A 125 4.68 -4.04 -6.62
C LYS A 125 4.34 -4.88 -5.39
N VAL A 126 4.19 -4.23 -4.23
CA VAL A 126 3.81 -4.93 -3.00
C VAL A 126 2.38 -5.46 -3.10
N CYS A 127 1.42 -4.64 -3.56
CA CYS A 127 0.06 -5.11 -3.81
C CYS A 127 0.03 -6.26 -4.83
N ALA A 128 0.79 -6.15 -5.93
CA ALA A 128 0.86 -7.22 -6.93
C ALA A 128 1.41 -8.53 -6.34
N ALA A 129 2.44 -8.46 -5.48
CA ALA A 129 2.98 -9.64 -4.80
C ALA A 129 1.97 -10.27 -3.83
N LEU A 130 1.22 -9.45 -3.09
CA LEU A 130 0.13 -9.92 -2.22
C LEU A 130 -0.99 -10.58 -3.04
N HIS A 131 -1.50 -9.92 -4.08
CA HIS A 131 -2.53 -10.52 -4.94
C HIS A 131 -2.06 -11.83 -5.58
N ALA A 132 -0.81 -11.90 -6.04
CA ALA A 132 -0.25 -13.07 -6.71
C ALA A 132 -0.12 -14.31 -5.82
N ASN A 133 0.06 -14.12 -4.51
CA ASN A 133 0.27 -15.18 -3.52
C ASN A 133 -0.92 -15.33 -2.54
N CYS A 134 -2.13 -15.02 -3.00
CA CYS A 134 -3.36 -15.12 -2.22
C CYS A 134 -3.31 -14.35 -0.88
N TYR A 135 -2.57 -13.24 -0.82
CA TYR A 135 -2.35 -12.42 0.38
C TYR A 135 -1.51 -13.06 1.49
N ASP A 136 -0.75 -14.10 1.17
CA ASP A 136 0.26 -14.64 2.08
C ASP A 136 1.43 -13.65 2.22
N SER A 137 1.64 -13.14 3.43
CA SER A 137 2.71 -12.15 3.68
C SER A 137 4.11 -12.76 3.53
N GLY A 138 4.32 -14.00 3.96
CA GLY A 138 5.62 -14.65 3.91
C GLY A 138 6.09 -14.92 2.48
N LEU A 139 5.18 -15.37 1.62
CA LEU A 139 5.43 -15.55 0.18
C LEU A 139 5.58 -14.20 -0.53
N ALA A 140 4.77 -13.20 -0.17
CA ALA A 140 4.92 -11.86 -0.73
C ALA A 140 6.27 -11.23 -0.36
N VAL A 141 6.71 -11.36 0.90
CA VAL A 141 8.04 -10.92 1.34
C VAL A 141 9.12 -11.69 0.60
N SER A 142 9.08 -13.03 0.59
CA SER A 142 10.07 -13.86 -0.12
C SER A 142 10.20 -13.50 -1.61
N ARG A 143 9.09 -13.17 -2.27
CA ARG A 143 9.07 -12.75 -3.68
C ARG A 143 9.69 -11.36 -3.89
N LEU A 144 9.56 -10.47 -2.92
CA LEU A 144 10.05 -9.09 -2.98
C LEU A 144 11.44 -8.92 -2.36
N ALA A 145 11.89 -9.90 -1.59
CA ALA A 145 13.11 -9.83 -0.80
C ALA A 145 14.33 -9.66 -1.71
N GLY A 146 14.90 -8.45 -1.62
CA GLY A 146 16.26 -8.14 -2.06
C GLY A 146 17.18 -8.03 -0.84
N GLN A 147 18.02 -7.00 -0.80
CA GLN A 147 19.02 -6.78 0.26
C GLN A 147 18.45 -6.33 1.62
N ASP A 148 17.13 -6.16 1.77
CA ASP A 148 16.52 -5.59 2.98
C ASP A 148 15.16 -6.24 3.31
N PRO A 149 15.16 -7.40 3.98
CA PRO A 149 13.95 -8.16 4.27
C PRO A 149 13.04 -7.48 5.30
N ASP A 150 13.59 -6.72 6.25
CA ASP A 150 12.81 -6.13 7.35
C ASP A 150 11.93 -4.98 6.87
N PHE A 151 12.47 -4.07 6.04
CA PHE A 151 11.68 -3.00 5.45
C PHE A 151 10.61 -3.53 4.47
N VAL A 152 10.91 -4.63 3.78
CA VAL A 152 9.92 -5.30 2.92
C VAL A 152 8.81 -5.91 3.77
N ALA A 153 9.15 -6.58 4.87
CA ALA A 153 8.17 -7.17 5.79
C ALA A 153 7.26 -6.11 6.44
N GLU A 154 7.82 -5.00 6.92
CA GLU A 154 7.04 -3.87 7.47
C GLU A 154 6.03 -3.35 6.44
N ARG A 155 6.49 -3.13 5.19
CA ARG A 155 5.66 -2.60 4.10
C ARG A 155 4.58 -3.60 3.65
N VAL A 156 4.91 -4.89 3.57
CA VAL A 156 3.95 -5.96 3.26
C VAL A 156 2.88 -6.03 4.35
N GLY A 157 3.27 -6.03 5.63
CA GLY A 157 2.32 -6.07 6.75
C GLY A 157 1.37 -4.87 6.76
N ASN A 158 1.90 -3.67 6.54
CA ASN A 158 1.10 -2.45 6.41
C ASN A 158 0.09 -2.51 5.26
N LEU A 159 0.51 -2.99 4.08
CA LEU A 159 -0.38 -3.06 2.93
C LEU A 159 -1.37 -4.23 2.99
N ARG A 160 -1.03 -5.33 3.66
CA ARG A 160 -2.00 -6.38 3.99
C ARG A 160 -3.07 -5.85 4.94
N ARG A 161 -2.70 -5.15 6.02
CA ARG A 161 -3.67 -4.51 6.93
C ARG A 161 -4.60 -3.52 6.22
N TRP A 162 -4.08 -2.79 5.23
CA TRP A 162 -4.92 -1.97 4.38
C TRP A 162 -5.88 -2.81 3.53
N LEU A 163 -5.41 -3.87 2.87
CA LEU A 163 -6.23 -4.76 2.04
C LEU A 163 -7.33 -5.49 2.81
N VAL A 164 -7.16 -5.77 4.12
CA VAL A 164 -8.22 -6.38 4.94
C VAL A 164 -9.26 -5.36 5.42
N THR A 165 -8.96 -4.06 5.33
CA THR A 165 -9.84 -2.96 5.79
C THR A 165 -10.22 -2.02 4.64
N ALA A 166 -9.66 -0.81 4.58
CA ALA A 166 -10.02 0.24 3.62
C ALA A 166 -9.74 -0.14 2.15
N GLY A 167 -8.86 -1.12 1.92
CA GLY A 167 -8.50 -1.65 0.60
C GLY A 167 -9.25 -2.92 0.20
N ARG A 168 -10.18 -3.43 1.01
CA ARG A 168 -10.87 -4.72 0.78
C ARG A 168 -11.51 -4.82 -0.60
N SER A 169 -12.20 -3.77 -1.02
CA SER A 169 -12.83 -3.67 -2.35
C SER A 169 -11.86 -3.74 -3.54
N THR A 170 -10.54 -3.65 -3.28
CA THR A 170 -9.50 -3.77 -4.31
C THR A 170 -8.91 -5.17 -4.44
N THR A 171 -9.34 -6.10 -3.56
CA THR A 171 -8.95 -7.51 -3.61
C THR A 171 -9.69 -8.22 -4.74
N TRP A 172 -9.06 -9.24 -5.33
CA TRP A 172 -9.74 -10.11 -6.31
C TRP A 172 -10.89 -10.91 -5.67
N LEU A 173 -10.97 -11.00 -4.34
CA LEU A 173 -12.06 -11.68 -3.63
C LEU A 173 -13.39 -10.92 -3.70
N GLU A 174 -13.33 -9.59 -3.79
CA GLU A 174 -14.48 -8.68 -3.93
C GLU A 174 -14.80 -8.37 -5.41
N ALA A 175 -14.11 -9.02 -6.35
CA ALA A 175 -14.47 -8.92 -7.76
C ALA A 175 -15.86 -9.55 -8.00
N ALA A 176 -16.48 -9.18 -9.13
CA ALA A 176 -17.71 -9.85 -9.57
C ALA A 176 -17.51 -11.36 -9.64
N ALA A 177 -18.50 -12.12 -9.17
CA ALA A 177 -18.47 -13.57 -9.24
C ALA A 177 -18.39 -14.02 -10.69
N ALA A 178 -17.51 -15.00 -10.95
CA ALA A 178 -17.45 -15.67 -12.24
C ALA A 178 -18.60 -16.66 -12.39
N ASP A 179 -18.95 -16.96 -13.64
CA ASP A 179 -19.82 -18.09 -13.94
C ASP A 179 -19.16 -19.41 -13.52
N ASP A 180 -19.99 -20.34 -13.05
CA ASP A 180 -19.53 -21.68 -12.68
C ASP A 180 -19.01 -22.42 -13.92
N PRO A 181 -17.77 -22.96 -13.91
CA PRO A 181 -17.24 -23.73 -15.02
C PRO A 181 -17.96 -25.07 -15.16
N ALA A 182 -18.01 -25.56 -16.40
CA ALA A 182 -18.48 -26.91 -16.71
C ALA A 182 -17.65 -27.96 -15.95
N PRO A 183 -18.27 -28.99 -15.33
CA PRO A 183 -17.57 -30.02 -14.58
C PRO A 183 -16.45 -30.70 -15.37
N GLU A 184 -16.68 -31.00 -16.65
CA GLU A 184 -15.72 -31.67 -17.52
C GLU A 184 -14.44 -30.84 -17.69
N ALA A 185 -14.57 -29.52 -17.82
CA ALA A 185 -13.42 -28.62 -17.91
C ALA A 185 -12.63 -28.55 -16.60
N VAL A 186 -13.27 -28.78 -15.45
CA VAL A 186 -12.60 -28.85 -14.14
C VAL A 186 -11.90 -30.20 -13.95
N GLU A 187 -12.50 -31.30 -14.40
CA GLU A 187 -11.88 -32.62 -14.40
C GLU A 187 -10.56 -32.64 -15.18
N GLU A 188 -10.50 -31.96 -16.33
CA GLU A 188 -9.27 -31.79 -17.12
C GLU A 188 -8.12 -31.12 -16.35
N LEU A 189 -8.41 -30.39 -15.27
CA LEU A 189 -7.41 -29.71 -14.44
C LEU A 189 -6.88 -30.55 -13.27
N LEU A 190 -7.50 -31.69 -12.95
CA LEU A 190 -7.06 -32.58 -11.84
C LEU A 190 -5.60 -33.06 -11.96
N PRO A 191 -5.04 -33.30 -13.16
CA PRO A 191 -3.62 -33.60 -13.33
C PRO A 191 -2.69 -32.41 -13.04
N LEU A 192 -3.22 -31.18 -12.93
CA LEU A 192 -2.50 -29.92 -12.71
C LEU A 192 -1.38 -29.68 -13.74
N PRO A 193 -1.72 -29.31 -14.99
CA PRO A 193 -0.75 -29.21 -16.07
C PRO A 193 0.39 -28.23 -15.74
N GLY A 194 1.60 -28.50 -16.23
CA GLY A 194 2.76 -27.63 -15.99
C GLY A 194 2.55 -26.18 -16.45
N SER A 195 1.76 -25.99 -17.51
CA SER A 195 1.37 -24.71 -18.09
C SER A 195 -0.14 -24.67 -18.34
N PHE A 196 -0.74 -23.49 -18.22
CA PHE A 196 -2.18 -23.29 -18.43
C PHE A 196 -2.40 -22.41 -19.66
N THR A 197 -3.38 -22.78 -20.48
CA THR A 197 -3.96 -21.84 -21.44
C THR A 197 -4.77 -20.76 -20.70
N ALA A 198 -5.11 -19.67 -21.40
CA ALA A 198 -5.94 -18.61 -20.80
C ALA A 198 -7.32 -19.13 -20.36
N GLU A 199 -7.87 -20.09 -21.09
CA GLU A 199 -9.15 -20.72 -20.76
C GLU A 199 -9.03 -21.63 -19.54
N GLN A 200 -8.03 -22.50 -19.51
CA GLN A 200 -7.74 -23.35 -18.35
C GLN A 200 -7.51 -22.51 -17.09
N ALA A 201 -6.80 -21.37 -17.20
CA ALA A 201 -6.59 -20.47 -16.07
C ALA A 201 -7.90 -19.86 -15.54
N ARG A 202 -8.83 -19.46 -16.43
CA ARG A 202 -10.16 -18.98 -16.01
C ARG A 202 -10.96 -20.09 -15.31
N THR A 203 -11.01 -21.28 -15.90
CA THR A 203 -11.67 -22.45 -15.30
C THR A 203 -11.09 -22.75 -13.92
N PHE A 204 -9.76 -22.74 -13.79
CA PHE A 204 -9.05 -22.95 -12.54
C PHE A 204 -9.43 -21.94 -11.46
N PHE A 205 -9.46 -20.64 -11.78
CA PHE A 205 -9.82 -19.61 -10.81
C PHE A 205 -11.31 -19.59 -10.47
N SER A 206 -12.19 -19.85 -11.44
CA SER A 206 -13.62 -19.93 -11.16
C SER A 206 -13.96 -21.13 -10.27
N ALA A 207 -13.36 -22.30 -10.53
CA ALA A 207 -13.54 -23.49 -9.70
C ALA A 207 -12.99 -23.31 -8.28
N LEU A 208 -11.76 -22.79 -8.12
CA LEU A 208 -11.12 -22.68 -6.80
C LEU A 208 -11.59 -21.48 -5.98
N PHE A 209 -11.89 -20.38 -6.64
CA PHE A 209 -12.07 -19.07 -6.00
C PHE A 209 -13.34 -18.33 -6.43
N GLY A 210 -14.07 -18.80 -7.45
CA GLY A 210 -15.28 -18.14 -7.94
C GLY A 210 -15.02 -16.80 -8.61
N VAL A 211 -13.84 -16.61 -9.22
CA VAL A 211 -13.42 -15.34 -9.84
C VAL A 211 -12.82 -15.57 -11.22
N ASP A 212 -13.01 -14.60 -12.11
CA ASP A 212 -12.48 -14.66 -13.48
C ASP A 212 -10.97 -14.45 -13.53
N LYS A 213 -10.48 -13.56 -12.66
CA LYS A 213 -9.08 -13.15 -12.57
C LYS A 213 -8.66 -13.24 -11.12
N GLY A 214 -7.73 -14.15 -10.86
CA GLY A 214 -7.31 -14.51 -9.53
C GLY A 214 -5.83 -14.23 -9.24
N PRO A 215 -5.30 -14.91 -8.21
CA PRO A 215 -3.87 -14.93 -7.92
C PRO A 215 -3.05 -15.53 -9.07
N SER A 216 -1.72 -15.54 -8.95
CA SER A 216 -0.90 -16.23 -9.94
C SER A 216 -0.94 -17.75 -9.71
N ILE A 217 -1.01 -18.56 -10.76
CA ILE A 217 -0.96 -20.04 -10.63
C ILE A 217 0.27 -20.51 -9.85
N PRO A 218 1.49 -19.98 -10.09
CA PRO A 218 2.64 -20.30 -9.25
C PRO A 218 2.41 -19.95 -7.78
N GLY A 219 1.87 -18.77 -7.46
CA GLY A 219 1.58 -18.39 -6.07
C GLY A 219 0.50 -19.26 -5.41
N VAL A 220 -0.49 -19.75 -6.16
CA VAL A 220 -1.46 -20.74 -5.65
C VAL A 220 -0.76 -22.05 -5.32
N ARG A 221 0.13 -22.53 -6.20
CA ARG A 221 0.94 -23.75 -5.98
C ARG A 221 1.86 -23.60 -4.78
N ASP A 222 2.59 -22.50 -4.69
CA ASP A 222 3.54 -22.24 -3.61
C ASP A 222 2.84 -22.17 -2.25
N ARG A 223 1.63 -21.59 -2.21
CA ARG A 223 0.86 -21.45 -0.97
C ARG A 223 0.19 -22.74 -0.52
N PHE A 224 -0.50 -23.43 -1.44
CA PHE A 224 -1.39 -24.53 -1.06
C PHE A 224 -0.80 -25.90 -1.32
N GLY A 225 0.17 -26.01 -2.22
CA GLY A 225 0.66 -27.27 -2.74
C GLY A 225 -0.35 -27.96 -3.66
N GLU A 226 0.15 -28.78 -4.58
CA GLU A 226 -0.67 -29.45 -5.60
C GLU A 226 -1.76 -30.36 -5.01
N GLU A 227 -1.45 -31.05 -3.91
CA GLU A 227 -2.40 -31.97 -3.29
C GLU A 227 -3.62 -31.25 -2.69
N ARG A 228 -3.42 -30.09 -2.07
CA ARG A 228 -4.53 -29.31 -1.53
C ARG A 228 -5.35 -28.68 -2.66
N ILE A 229 -4.69 -28.28 -3.75
CA ILE A 229 -5.37 -27.78 -4.96
C ILE A 229 -6.24 -28.88 -5.56
N ARG A 230 -5.71 -30.09 -5.74
CA ARG A 230 -6.47 -31.23 -6.29
C ARG A 230 -7.70 -31.55 -5.44
N ARG A 231 -7.54 -31.61 -4.12
CA ARG A 231 -8.67 -31.82 -3.19
C ARG A 231 -9.72 -30.72 -3.29
N ALA A 232 -9.33 -29.47 -3.50
CA ALA A 232 -10.27 -28.37 -3.68
C ALA A 232 -11.02 -28.45 -5.03
N LEU A 233 -10.36 -28.87 -6.11
CA LEU A 233 -11.02 -29.13 -7.39
C LEU A 233 -12.04 -30.28 -7.28
N LEU A 234 -11.69 -31.35 -6.56
CA LEU A 234 -12.62 -32.46 -6.28
C LEU A 234 -13.82 -31.98 -5.44
N ALA A 235 -13.60 -31.18 -4.40
CA ALA A 235 -14.68 -30.61 -3.60
C ALA A 235 -15.63 -29.74 -4.43
N TYR A 236 -15.10 -28.97 -5.39
CA TYR A 236 -15.90 -28.22 -6.36
C TYR A 236 -16.75 -29.16 -7.23
N LEU A 237 -16.17 -30.23 -7.78
CA LEU A 237 -16.89 -31.21 -8.60
C LEU A 237 -18.02 -31.91 -7.83
N GLU A 238 -17.79 -32.24 -6.55
CA GLU A 238 -18.75 -32.96 -5.72
C GLU A 238 -19.91 -32.06 -5.23
N THR A 239 -19.62 -30.80 -4.87
CA THR A 239 -20.56 -29.96 -4.11
C THR A 239 -20.61 -28.50 -4.54
N GLY A 240 -19.73 -28.05 -5.44
CA GLY A 240 -19.53 -26.65 -5.78
C GLY A 240 -18.75 -25.86 -4.71
N ALA A 241 -18.27 -26.52 -3.65
CA ALA A 241 -17.55 -25.87 -2.56
C ALA A 241 -16.17 -25.33 -2.99
N ARG A 242 -15.76 -24.23 -2.36
CA ARG A 242 -14.51 -23.51 -2.67
C ARG A 242 -13.62 -23.34 -1.43
N PRO A 243 -13.11 -24.44 -0.86
CA PRO A 243 -12.41 -24.41 0.44
C PRO A 243 -11.14 -23.55 0.43
N LEU A 244 -10.49 -23.36 -0.73
CA LEU A 244 -9.33 -22.46 -0.81
C LEU A 244 -9.74 -20.98 -0.77
N ARG A 245 -10.91 -20.62 -1.31
CA ARG A 245 -11.47 -19.27 -1.17
C ARG A 245 -11.75 -18.96 0.29
N GLU A 246 -12.45 -19.86 0.96
CA GLU A 246 -12.82 -19.74 2.38
C GLU A 246 -11.57 -19.58 3.24
N ALA A 247 -10.55 -20.43 3.04
CA ALA A 247 -9.29 -20.31 3.78
C ALA A 247 -8.60 -18.94 3.60
N VAL A 248 -8.62 -18.36 2.40
CA VAL A 248 -8.05 -17.03 2.17
C VAL A 248 -8.89 -15.93 2.84
N LEU A 249 -10.22 -16.05 2.79
CA LEU A 249 -11.14 -15.11 3.43
C LEU A 249 -10.97 -15.12 4.95
N ASP A 250 -10.98 -16.30 5.56
CA ASP A 250 -10.82 -16.47 7.00
C ASP A 250 -9.50 -15.86 7.51
N GLU A 251 -8.40 -16.10 6.79
CA GLU A 251 -7.10 -15.53 7.14
C GLU A 251 -7.05 -14.01 6.97
N LEU A 252 -7.73 -13.45 5.97
CA LEU A 252 -7.83 -11.99 5.80
C LEU A 252 -8.66 -11.37 6.90
N ASP A 253 -9.77 -12.00 7.29
CA ASP A 253 -10.68 -11.50 8.32
C ASP A 253 -10.07 -11.62 9.73
N ALA A 254 -9.15 -12.57 9.93
CA ALA A 254 -8.40 -12.74 11.18
C ALA A 254 -7.34 -11.64 11.44
N GLY A 255 -6.92 -10.87 10.43
CA GLY A 255 -5.98 -9.75 10.57
C GLY A 255 -4.56 -10.02 10.08
#